data_AF-U2FNL4-F1
#
_entry.id   AF-U2FNL4-F1
#
_cell.length_a   1.000
_cell.length_b   1.000
_cell.length_c   1.000
_cell.angle_alpha   90.00
_cell.angle_beta   90.00
_cell.angle_gamma   90.00
#
_symmetry.space_group_name_H-M   'P 1'
#
loop_
_entity.id
_entity.type
_entity.pdbx_description
1 polymer ?
#
loop_
_entity_poly.entity_id
_entity_poly.type
_entity_poly.pdbx_seq_one_letter_code
_entity_poly.pdbx_strand_id
1 'polypeptide(L)' 'MVKIDAPGHLTINRQSIEDRIGMKFDLQQIHINLITLSGYIDEDDEQFTLSWKH' A
#
# COMPACT_ATOMS: atom_id res chain seq x y z
N MET A 1 -4.44 -5.57 -14.84
CA MET A 1 -3.97 -4.27 -14.32
C MET A 1 -5.15 -3.60 -13.65
N VAL A 2 -5.01 -3.17 -12.40
CA VAL A 2 -6.06 -2.46 -11.64
C VAL A 2 -5.47 -1.11 -11.23
N LYS A 3 -6.22 -0.03 -11.49
CA LYS A 3 -5.89 1.30 -11.00
C LYS A 3 -6.75 1.60 -9.78
N ILE A 4 -6.14 2.16 -8.74
CA ILE A 4 -6.82 2.58 -7.51
C ILE A 4 -6.63 4.10 -7.38
N ASP A 5 -7.72 4.82 -7.15
CA ASP A 5 -7.73 6.26 -6.92
C ASP A 5 -8.35 6.55 -5.54
N ALA A 6 -7.72 7.43 -4.76
CA ALA A 6 -8.22 7.82 -3.44
C ALA A 6 -7.91 9.30 -3.17
N PRO A 7 -8.86 10.06 -2.58
CA PRO A 7 -8.63 11.47 -2.27
C PRO A 7 -7.65 11.66 -1.11
N GLY A 8 -6.65 12.52 -1.29
CA GLY A 8 -5.72 12.93 -0.24
C GLY A 8 -4.60 11.92 0.05
N HIS A 9 -4.93 10.68 0.39
CA HIS A 9 -3.96 9.59 0.60
C HIS A 9 -4.59 8.21 0.41
N LEU A 10 -3.75 7.19 0.30
CA LEU A 10 -4.08 5.77 0.33
C LEU A 10 -3.10 5.07 1.26
N THR A 11 -3.61 4.34 2.25
CA THR A 11 -2.77 3.54 3.16
C THR A 11 -3.15 2.07 3.06
N ILE A 12 -2.14 1.23 2.88
CA ILE A 12 -2.24 -0.21 2.92
C ILE A 12 -1.67 -0.67 4.26
N ASN A 13 -2.50 -1.29 5.10
CA ASN A 13 -2.10 -1.81 6.41
C ASN A 13 -1.78 -3.30 6.30
N ARG A 14 -0.61 -3.72 6.80
CA ARG A 14 -0.17 -5.13 6.86
C ARG A 14 -1.23 -6.00 7.52
N GLN A 15 -1.68 -5.63 8.71
CA GLN A 15 -2.68 -6.40 9.46
C GLN A 15 -3.99 -6.60 8.67
N SER A 16 -4.48 -5.56 8.00
CA SER A 16 -5.71 -5.66 7.19
C SER A 16 -5.55 -6.60 5.99
N ILE A 17 -4.33 -6.78 5.47
CA ILE A 17 -4.05 -7.80 4.45
C ILE A 17 -4.10 -9.18 5.09
N GLU A 18 -3.34 -9.38 6.17
CA GLU A 18 -3.24 -10.67 6.89
C GLU A 18 -4.61 -11.21 7.30
N ASP A 19 -5.49 -10.35 7.81
CA ASP A 19 -6.86 -10.70 8.19
C ASP A 19 -7.70 -11.18 7.01
N ARG A 20 -7.46 -10.64 5.79
CA ARG A 20 -8.19 -11.00 4.57
C ARG A 20 -7.65 -12.27 3.92
N ILE A 21 -6.34 -12.51 3.98
CA ILE A 21 -5.69 -13.65 3.34
C ILE A 21 -5.49 -14.84 4.28
N GLY A 22 -5.63 -14.63 5.59
CA GLY A 22 -5.50 -15.66 6.62
C GLY A 22 -4.06 -16.13 6.85
N MET A 23 -3.06 -15.35 6.45
CA MET A 23 -1.65 -15.69 6.60
C MET A 23 -0.79 -14.43 6.78
N LYS A 24 0.43 -14.61 7.28
CA LYS A 24 1.39 -13.51 7.41
C LYS A 24 1.71 -12.92 6.04
N PHE A 25 1.86 -11.61 6.01
CA PHE A 25 2.16 -10.88 4.79
C PHE A 25 3.38 -9.98 5.02
N ASP A 26 4.37 -10.10 4.14
CA ASP A 26 5.51 -9.19 4.09
C ASP A 26 5.14 -7.99 3.20
N LEU A 27 5.08 -6.81 3.81
CA LEU A 27 4.63 -5.59 3.15
C LEU A 27 5.53 -5.20 1.96
N GLN A 28 6.82 -5.56 2.01
CA GLN A 28 7.77 -5.32 0.92
C GLN A 28 7.36 -6.01 -0.39
N GLN A 29 6.56 -7.08 -0.34
CA GLN A 29 6.10 -7.79 -1.53
C GLN A 29 5.17 -6.95 -2.43
N ILE A 30 4.62 -5.84 -1.93
CA ILE A 30 3.77 -4.93 -2.71
C ILE A 30 4.54 -4.40 -3.93
N HIS A 31 5.83 -4.08 -3.79
CA HIS A 31 6.68 -3.55 -4.85
C HIS A 31 6.84 -4.47 -6.07
N ILE A 32 6.66 -5.78 -5.90
CA ILE A 32 6.75 -6.75 -7.01
C ILE A 32 5.63 -6.55 -8.03
N ASN A 33 4.46 -6.12 -7.58
CA ASN A 33 3.25 -6.02 -8.40
C ASN A 33 2.92 -4.58 -8.81
N LEU A 34 3.70 -3.61 -8.36
CA LEU A 34 3.49 -2.20 -8.65
C LEU A 34 4.06 -1.84 -10.02
N ILE A 35 3.20 -1.30 -10.89
CA ILE A 35 3.59 -0.86 -12.23
C ILE A 35 3.85 0.65 -12.24
N THR A 36 2.98 1.43 -11.59
CA THR A 36 3.10 2.88 -11.54
C THR A 36 2.53 3.39 -10.22
N LEU A 37 3.30 4.26 -9.57
CA LEU A 37 2.91 5.00 -8.39
C LEU A 37 2.94 6.49 -8.71
N SER A 38 2.19 7.27 -7.94
CA SER A 38 2.23 8.73 -7.99
C SER A 38 1.99 9.25 -6.57
N GLY A 39 2.51 10.43 -6.25
CA GLY A 39 2.48 10.99 -4.88
C GLY A 39 3.72 10.64 -4.05
N TYR A 40 3.70 11.06 -2.78
CA TYR A 40 4.73 10.81 -1.79
C TYR A 40 4.50 9.46 -1.10
N ILE A 41 5.56 8.67 -1.00
CA ILE A 41 5.57 7.36 -0.35
C ILE A 41 6.09 7.53 1.07
N ASP A 42 5.39 6.94 2.03
CA ASP A 42 5.83 6.72 3.40
C ASP A 42 5.59 5.25 3.74
N GLU A 43 6.65 4.50 4.05
CA GLU A 43 6.60 3.06 4.25
C GLU A 43 7.40 2.68 5.49
N ASP A 44 6.77 1.86 6.33
CA ASP A 44 7.37 1.20 7.48
C ASP A 44 6.99 -0.29 7.51
N ASP A 45 7.32 -1.00 8.59
CA ASP A 45 7.04 -2.43 8.72
C ASP A 45 5.54 -2.78 8.80
N GLU A 46 4.68 -1.81 9.12
CA GLU A 46 3.26 -2.02 9.38
C GLU A 46 2.35 -1.44 8.28
N GLN A 47 2.78 -0.37 7.60
CA GLN A 47 1.97 0.33 6.61
C GLN A 47 2.75 0.90 5.43
N PHE A 48 2.05 0.98 4.29
CA PHE A 48 2.51 1.61 3.05
C PHE A 48 1.52 2.70 2.68
N THR A 49 1.95 3.96 2.71
CA THR A 49 1.10 5.12 2.47
C THR A 49 1.56 5.89 1.24
N LEU A 50 0.60 6.19 0.37
CA LEU A 50 0.72 7.16 -0.72
C LEU A 50 -0.05 8.41 -0.34
N SER A 51 0.54 9.59 -0.51
CA SER A 51 -0.13 10.86 -0.29
C SER A 51 0.04 11.81 -1.47
N TRP A 52 -1.04 12.51 -1.81
CA TRP A 52 -1.12 13.43 -2.96
C TRP A 52 -1.07 14.90 -2.53
N LYS A 53 -1.01 15.14 -1.21
CA LYS A 53 -0.98 16.48 -0.63
C LYS A 53 0.43 17.03 -0.67
N HIS A 54 0.53 18.24 -1.21
CA HIS A 54 1.65 19.14 -1.04
C HIS A 54 1.27 20.18 0.02
#